data_AF-A0A378KFY6-F1
#
_entry.id   AF-A0A378KFY6-F1
#
_cell.length_a   1.000
_cell.length_b   1.000
_cell.length_c   1.000
_cell.angle_alpha   90.00
_cell.angle_beta   90.00
_cell.angle_gamma   90.00
#
_symmetry.space_group_name_H-M   'P 1'
#
loop_
_entity.id
_entity.type
_entity.pdbx_description
1 polymer ?
#
loop_
_entity_poly.entity_id
_entity_poly.type
_entity_poly.pdbx_seq_one_letter_code
_entity_poly.pdbx_strand_id
1 'polypeptide(L)'
;MPNFMKDVQKLICDEGITDNVIMTLSRLKPFDLAMLKATSDDKVKTLLDSDELKPFWVNKFNKLRLEKDHTFQFRNPDSQSRADFYCGYVLYLAALKEKQKEVSSYYDYLNLSFSTFNCFYAAQEILTFLIGACKNDSKRENIDLLYNSVTSQSTQIQEHKTPGCLLLANAYFYLAGFYQRQDLKAESIECYKECWEQLHLAQLLETDSEREIHNAYFSKGLATSNAFGLNSISEIKARCLELASEALPYPVRNVIEANAVKTFESRFKNSMSMAGKEDEEENMPRPTIL
;
A
#
# COMPACT_ATOMS: atom_id res chain seq x y z
N MET A 1 -2.78 5.73 -25.96
CA MET A 1 -2.63 4.26 -26.04
C MET A 1 -2.11 3.86 -27.42
N PRO A 2 -1.08 2.99 -27.50
CA PRO A 2 -0.64 2.41 -28.77
C PRO A 2 -1.75 1.56 -29.41
N ASN A 3 -1.80 1.51 -30.75
CA ASN A 3 -2.81 0.73 -31.49
C ASN A 3 -2.89 -0.73 -31.03
N PHE A 4 -1.75 -1.33 -30.70
CA PHE A 4 -1.67 -2.71 -30.22
C PHE A 4 -2.46 -2.98 -28.92
N MET A 5 -2.54 -2.02 -27.99
CA MET A 5 -3.36 -2.23 -26.76
C MET A 5 -4.86 -2.28 -27.09
N LYS A 6 -5.31 -1.52 -28.09
CA LYS A 6 -6.70 -1.57 -28.55
C LYS A 6 -7.01 -2.91 -29.23
N ASP A 7 -6.04 -3.47 -29.96
CA ASP A 7 -6.19 -4.79 -30.57
C ASP A 7 -6.33 -5.88 -29.51
N VAL A 8 -5.54 -5.81 -28.43
CA VAL A 8 -5.65 -6.76 -27.30
C VAL A 8 -6.98 -6.59 -26.57
N GLN A 9 -7.45 -5.36 -26.32
CA GLN A 9 -8.77 -5.12 -25.71
C GLN A 9 -9.90 -5.69 -26.57
N LYS A 10 -9.82 -5.48 -27.89
CA LYS A 10 -10.79 -6.03 -28.83
C LYS A 10 -10.79 -7.56 -28.78
N LEU A 11 -9.62 -8.20 -28.80
CA LEU A 11 -9.49 -9.65 -28.70
C LEU A 11 -10.16 -10.20 -27.43
N ILE A 12 -9.92 -9.56 -26.27
CA ILE A 12 -10.56 -9.94 -24.99
C ILE A 12 -12.08 -9.80 -25.09
N CYS A 13 -12.57 -8.72 -25.69
CA CYS A 13 -14.01 -8.48 -25.87
C CYS A 13 -14.68 -9.47 -26.82
N ASP A 14 -13.98 -9.91 -27.85
CA ASP A 14 -14.48 -10.78 -28.92
C ASP A 14 -14.46 -12.26 -28.49
N GLU A 15 -13.38 -12.71 -27.83
CA GLU A 15 -13.16 -14.13 -27.48
C GLU A 15 -13.45 -14.47 -26.01
N GLY A 16 -13.43 -13.50 -25.10
CA GLY A 16 -13.40 -13.77 -23.66
C GLY A 16 -12.04 -14.29 -23.19
N ILE A 17 -11.98 -15.00 -22.06
CA ILE A 17 -10.74 -15.58 -21.54
C ILE A 17 -10.52 -16.97 -22.15
N THR A 18 -9.82 -17.00 -23.29
CA THR A 18 -9.39 -18.22 -24.00
C THR A 18 -7.88 -18.45 -23.86
N ASP A 19 -7.39 -19.65 -24.19
CA ASP A 19 -5.94 -19.94 -24.23
C ASP A 19 -5.18 -18.99 -25.16
N ASN A 20 -5.81 -18.56 -26.26
CA ASN A 20 -5.25 -17.59 -27.19
C ASN A 20 -5.08 -16.21 -26.53
N VAL A 21 -6.07 -15.75 -25.79
CA VAL A 21 -6.00 -14.51 -25.00
C VAL A 21 -4.92 -14.63 -23.90
N ILE A 22 -4.89 -15.73 -23.16
CA ILE A 22 -3.88 -15.96 -22.11
C ILE A 22 -2.46 -15.97 -22.72
N MET A 23 -2.27 -16.64 -23.85
CA MET A 23 -0.99 -16.66 -24.57
C MET A 23 -0.59 -15.24 -25.01
N THR A 24 -1.55 -14.45 -25.52
CA THR A 24 -1.32 -13.07 -25.93
C THR A 24 -0.92 -12.20 -24.74
N LEU A 25 -1.66 -12.26 -23.63
CA LEU A 25 -1.36 -11.56 -22.38
C LEU A 25 0.01 -11.95 -21.82
N SER A 26 0.40 -13.22 -21.95
CA SER A 26 1.68 -13.72 -21.43
C SER A 26 2.90 -13.10 -22.12
N ARG A 27 2.75 -12.71 -23.40
CA ARG A 27 3.79 -12.12 -24.26
C ARG A 27 3.92 -10.60 -24.09
N LEU A 28 2.95 -9.95 -23.44
CA LEU A 28 3.04 -8.53 -23.11
C LEU A 28 4.24 -8.27 -22.19
N LYS A 29 4.91 -7.14 -22.41
CA LYS A 29 5.89 -6.65 -21.43
C LYS A 29 5.15 -6.38 -20.11
N PRO A 30 5.81 -6.54 -18.95
CA PRO A 30 5.17 -6.30 -17.66
C PRO A 30 4.45 -4.95 -17.58
N PHE A 31 5.11 -3.88 -18.04
CA PHE A 31 4.53 -2.53 -18.08
C PHE A 31 3.26 -2.46 -18.95
N ASP A 32 3.29 -3.03 -20.16
CA ASP A 32 2.13 -3.02 -21.06
C ASP A 32 0.95 -3.80 -20.48
N LEU A 33 1.21 -4.91 -19.79
CA LEU A 33 0.19 -5.70 -19.11
C LEU A 33 -0.47 -4.91 -17.95
N ALA A 34 0.33 -4.21 -17.15
CA ALA A 34 -0.19 -3.37 -16.07
C ALA A 34 -0.99 -2.18 -16.60
N MET A 35 -0.49 -1.53 -17.65
CA MET A 35 -1.17 -0.43 -18.33
C MET A 35 -2.49 -0.86 -18.99
N LEU A 36 -2.53 -2.06 -19.57
CA LEU A 36 -3.76 -2.65 -20.12
C LEU A 36 -4.84 -2.73 -19.03
N LYS A 37 -4.53 -3.33 -17.88
CA LYS A 37 -5.50 -3.42 -16.78
C LYS A 37 -5.89 -2.05 -16.23
N ALA A 38 -4.96 -1.10 -16.17
CA ALA A 38 -5.23 0.24 -15.63
C ALA A 38 -6.18 1.07 -16.51
N THR A 39 -5.95 1.03 -17.83
CA THR A 39 -6.55 1.97 -18.81
C THR A 39 -7.68 1.38 -19.65
N SER A 40 -7.97 0.09 -19.49
CA SER A 40 -9.12 -0.56 -20.10
C SER A 40 -10.47 -0.06 -19.57
N ASP A 41 -11.50 -0.23 -20.39
CA ASP A 41 -12.90 -0.10 -19.98
C ASP A 41 -13.33 -1.19 -18.98
N ASP A 42 -14.47 -0.98 -18.35
CA ASP A 42 -14.98 -1.85 -17.29
C ASP A 42 -15.29 -3.28 -17.77
N LYS A 43 -15.68 -3.45 -19.03
CA LYS A 43 -15.95 -4.78 -19.60
C LYS A 43 -14.66 -5.59 -19.68
N VAL A 44 -13.60 -5.00 -20.21
CA VAL A 44 -12.29 -5.65 -20.28
C VAL A 44 -11.71 -5.86 -18.88
N LYS A 45 -11.85 -4.89 -17.96
CA LYS A 45 -11.40 -5.05 -16.56
C LYS A 45 -12.09 -6.22 -15.88
N THR A 46 -13.40 -6.34 -16.03
CA THR A 46 -14.17 -7.48 -15.49
C THR A 46 -13.64 -8.82 -16.00
N LEU A 47 -13.31 -8.91 -17.29
CA LEU A 47 -12.71 -10.12 -17.86
C LEU A 47 -11.28 -10.36 -17.34
N LEU A 48 -10.50 -9.30 -17.12
CA LEU A 48 -9.16 -9.41 -16.52
C LEU A 48 -9.20 -9.81 -15.04
N ASP A 49 -10.32 -9.57 -14.36
CA ASP A 49 -10.57 -9.95 -12.95
C ASP A 49 -11.34 -11.27 -12.80
N SER A 50 -11.66 -11.92 -13.91
CA SER A 50 -12.39 -13.18 -13.93
C SER A 50 -11.61 -14.35 -13.28
N ASP A 51 -12.36 -15.33 -12.79
CA ASP A 51 -11.80 -16.52 -12.13
C ASP A 51 -10.92 -17.33 -13.08
N GLU A 52 -11.28 -17.36 -14.37
CA GLU A 52 -10.55 -18.04 -15.44
C GLU A 52 -9.12 -17.50 -15.59
N LEU A 53 -8.90 -16.21 -15.30
CA LEU A 53 -7.59 -15.58 -15.42
C LEU A 53 -6.78 -15.57 -14.11
N LYS A 54 -7.37 -16.00 -12.98
CA LYS A 54 -6.65 -16.08 -11.69
C LYS A 54 -5.34 -16.88 -11.76
N PRO A 55 -5.28 -18.08 -12.39
CA PRO A 55 -4.03 -18.85 -12.48
C PRO A 55 -2.91 -18.10 -13.22
N PHE A 56 -3.26 -17.32 -14.24
CA PHE A 56 -2.31 -16.48 -14.97
C PHE A 56 -1.70 -15.42 -14.06
N TRP A 57 -2.53 -14.71 -13.29
CA TRP A 57 -2.07 -13.68 -12.36
C TRP A 57 -1.25 -14.25 -11.21
N VAL A 58 -1.64 -15.39 -10.64
CA VAL A 58 -0.87 -16.11 -9.61
C VAL A 58 0.52 -16.44 -10.13
N ASN A 59 0.64 -16.96 -11.36
CA ASN A 59 1.93 -17.27 -11.97
C ASN A 59 2.78 -16.01 -12.22
N LYS A 60 2.18 -14.88 -12.64
CA LYS A 60 2.90 -13.60 -12.79
C LYS A 60 3.40 -13.07 -11.44
N PHE A 61 2.55 -13.10 -10.42
CA PHE A 61 2.87 -12.71 -9.05
C PHE A 61 3.99 -13.57 -8.45
N ASN A 62 3.88 -14.90 -8.52
CA ASN A 62 4.87 -15.83 -7.97
C ASN A 62 6.25 -15.76 -8.65
N LYS A 63 6.35 -15.10 -9.81
CA LYS A 63 7.61 -14.85 -10.53
C LYS A 63 8.28 -13.53 -10.17
N LEU A 64 7.61 -12.65 -9.41
CA LEU A 64 8.21 -11.39 -8.94
C LEU A 64 9.41 -11.68 -8.02
N ARG A 65 10.53 -11.02 -8.28
CA ARG A 65 11.75 -11.12 -7.47
C ARG A 65 12.36 -9.73 -7.28
N LEU A 66 13.07 -9.56 -6.17
CA LEU A 66 13.87 -8.35 -5.96
C LEU A 66 15.18 -8.48 -6.71
N GLU A 67 15.72 -7.33 -7.14
CA GLU A 67 16.99 -7.26 -7.86
C GLU A 67 18.18 -7.70 -7.00
N LYS A 68 18.16 -7.37 -5.70
CA LYS A 68 19.28 -7.61 -4.78
C LYS A 68 19.15 -8.90 -3.98
N ASP A 69 17.92 -9.32 -3.71
CA ASP A 69 17.62 -10.55 -2.97
C ASP A 69 16.67 -11.40 -3.81
N HIS A 70 17.25 -12.33 -4.56
CA HIS A 70 16.50 -13.25 -5.41
C HIS A 70 15.80 -14.37 -4.62
N THR A 71 16.07 -14.49 -3.31
CA THR A 71 15.40 -15.48 -2.44
C THR A 71 14.08 -14.96 -1.90
N PHE A 72 13.93 -13.64 -1.79
CA PHE A 72 12.68 -13.01 -1.39
C PHE A 72 11.54 -13.37 -2.35
N GLN A 73 10.40 -13.73 -1.77
CA GLN A 73 9.15 -13.98 -2.47
C GLN A 73 8.02 -13.23 -1.76
N PHE A 74 7.17 -12.58 -2.53
CA PHE A 74 5.96 -11.97 -1.99
C PHE A 74 5.00 -13.06 -1.48
N ARG A 75 4.38 -12.81 -0.33
CA ARG A 75 3.30 -13.64 0.23
C ARG A 75 1.94 -13.14 -0.26
N ASN A 76 0.90 -13.97 -0.14
CA ASN A 76 -0.46 -13.59 -0.52
C ASN A 76 -0.81 -12.21 0.08
N PRO A 77 -1.21 -11.22 -0.74
CA PRO A 77 -1.45 -9.86 -0.25
C PRO A 77 -2.84 -9.66 0.38
N ASP A 78 -3.49 -10.74 0.87
CA ASP A 78 -4.78 -10.87 1.57
C ASP A 78 -5.85 -9.79 1.29
N SER A 79 -5.62 -8.53 1.67
CA SER A 79 -6.51 -7.39 1.38
C SER A 79 -6.55 -6.96 -0.09
N GLN A 80 -5.69 -7.52 -0.95
CA GLN A 80 -5.58 -7.17 -2.37
C GLN A 80 -5.49 -8.42 -3.25
N SER A 81 -6.03 -8.34 -4.48
CA SER A 81 -5.80 -9.40 -5.46
C SER A 81 -4.33 -9.47 -5.89
N ARG A 82 -3.81 -10.68 -6.16
CA ARG A 82 -2.44 -10.86 -6.71
C ARG A 82 -2.26 -10.16 -8.07
N ALA A 83 -3.34 -9.95 -8.82
CA ALA A 83 -3.34 -9.21 -10.08
C ALA A 83 -3.07 -7.72 -9.85
N ASP A 84 -3.81 -7.09 -8.94
CA ASP A 84 -3.63 -5.68 -8.60
C ASP A 84 -2.28 -5.43 -7.95
N PHE A 85 -1.83 -6.34 -7.07
CA PHE A 85 -0.50 -6.26 -6.48
C PHE A 85 0.58 -6.26 -7.57
N TYR A 86 0.51 -7.20 -8.52
CA TYR A 86 1.46 -7.28 -9.62
C TYR A 86 1.47 -6.01 -10.46
N CYS A 87 0.30 -5.53 -10.89
CA CYS A 87 0.18 -4.35 -11.74
C CYS A 87 0.65 -3.08 -11.03
N GLY A 88 0.24 -2.88 -9.78
CA GLY A 88 0.70 -1.79 -8.93
C GLY A 88 2.21 -1.82 -8.75
N TYR A 89 2.78 -2.95 -8.34
CA TYR A 89 4.23 -3.06 -8.14
C TYR A 89 5.03 -2.81 -9.42
N VAL A 90 4.56 -3.32 -10.57
CA VAL A 90 5.22 -3.08 -11.86
C VAL A 90 5.20 -1.59 -12.25
N LEU A 91 4.07 -0.89 -12.07
CA LEU A 91 3.97 0.54 -12.36
C LEU A 91 4.82 1.38 -11.40
N TYR A 92 4.87 1.01 -10.12
CA TYR A 92 5.79 1.60 -9.15
C TYR A 92 7.26 1.47 -9.61
N LEU A 93 7.69 0.27 -10.01
CA LEU A 93 9.04 0.07 -10.53
C LEU A 93 9.30 0.84 -11.83
N ALA A 94 8.29 0.99 -12.69
CA ALA A 94 8.38 1.81 -13.89
C ALA A 94 8.55 3.30 -13.53
N ALA A 95 7.79 3.81 -12.56
CA ALA A 95 7.95 5.17 -12.05
C ALA A 95 9.39 5.40 -11.58
N LEU A 96 9.94 4.52 -10.74
CA LEU A 96 11.32 4.67 -10.23
C LEU A 96 12.38 4.74 -11.34
N LYS A 97 12.17 4.05 -12.47
CA LYS A 97 13.08 4.11 -13.62
C LYS A 97 13.04 5.46 -14.35
N GLU A 98 11.89 6.13 -14.34
CA GLU A 98 11.69 7.43 -14.96
C GLU A 98 12.02 8.61 -14.04
N LYS A 99 12.15 8.38 -12.72
CA LYS A 99 12.40 9.42 -11.69
C LYS A 99 13.55 10.38 -12.02
N GLN A 100 14.61 9.90 -12.67
CA GLN A 100 15.80 10.71 -13.05
C GLN A 100 15.84 11.07 -14.55
N LYS A 101 14.90 10.58 -15.35
CA LYS A 101 14.91 10.73 -16.81
C LYS A 101 13.80 11.66 -17.28
N GLU A 102 12.57 11.37 -16.87
CA GLU A 102 11.37 12.07 -17.31
C GLU A 102 10.38 12.19 -16.14
N VAL A 103 10.40 13.34 -15.49
CA VAL A 103 9.64 13.60 -14.25
C VAL A 103 8.12 13.49 -14.45
N SER A 104 7.60 13.86 -15.63
CA SER A 104 6.18 13.68 -15.97
C SER A 104 5.75 12.22 -15.87
N SER A 105 6.46 11.34 -16.56
CA SER A 105 6.18 9.90 -16.55
C SER A 105 6.34 9.27 -15.17
N TYR A 106 7.28 9.75 -14.35
CA TYR A 106 7.40 9.35 -12.94
C TYR A 106 6.10 9.59 -12.17
N TYR A 107 5.54 10.80 -12.23
CA TYR A 107 4.31 11.11 -11.51
C TYR A 107 3.09 10.36 -12.07
N ASP A 108 2.97 10.24 -13.39
CA ASP A 108 1.86 9.54 -14.01
C ASP A 108 1.81 8.06 -13.61
N TYR A 109 2.95 7.37 -13.65
CA TYR A 109 3.02 5.95 -13.28
C TYR A 109 2.84 5.72 -11.79
N LEU A 110 3.37 6.62 -10.96
CA LEU A 110 3.20 6.54 -9.51
C LEU A 110 1.74 6.75 -9.11
N ASN A 111 1.07 7.72 -9.73
CA ASN A 111 -0.36 7.98 -9.54
C ASN A 111 -1.23 6.82 -10.01
N LEU A 112 -0.96 6.21 -11.16
CA LEU A 112 -1.68 5.00 -11.58
C LEU A 112 -1.45 3.83 -10.62
N SER A 113 -0.20 3.63 -10.20
CA SER A 113 0.16 2.59 -9.24
C SER A 113 -0.61 2.72 -7.93
N PHE A 114 -0.81 3.94 -7.42
CA PHE A 114 -1.53 4.18 -6.18
C PHE A 114 -3.05 4.27 -6.37
N SER A 115 -3.51 5.17 -7.23
CA SER A 115 -4.94 5.47 -7.37
C SER A 115 -5.75 4.34 -8.02
N THR A 116 -5.14 3.52 -8.89
CA THR A 116 -5.83 2.41 -9.55
C THR A 116 -5.65 1.09 -8.81
N PHE A 117 -4.45 0.82 -8.30
CA PHE A 117 -4.09 -0.47 -7.72
C PHE A 117 -3.76 -0.42 -6.24
N ASN A 118 -3.95 0.71 -5.55
CA ASN A 118 -3.60 0.86 -4.13
C ASN A 118 -2.24 0.24 -3.77
N CYS A 119 -1.20 0.54 -4.54
CA CYS A 119 0.12 -0.03 -4.28
C CYS A 119 0.76 0.63 -3.05
N PHE A 120 1.03 -0.16 -2.00
CA PHE A 120 1.69 0.33 -0.77
C PHE A 120 2.98 1.10 -1.05
N TYR A 121 3.84 0.58 -1.94
CA TYR A 121 5.13 1.22 -2.26
C TYR A 121 4.95 2.57 -2.95
N ALA A 122 3.89 2.73 -3.75
CA ALA A 122 3.56 4.02 -4.36
C ALA A 122 3.05 5.01 -3.32
N ALA A 123 2.18 4.57 -2.40
CA ALA A 123 1.74 5.39 -1.27
C ALA A 123 2.94 5.88 -0.42
N GLN A 124 3.85 4.95 -0.09
CA GLN A 124 5.06 5.26 0.67
C GLN A 124 5.96 6.27 -0.06
N GLU A 125 6.17 6.10 -1.36
CA GLU A 125 7.00 7.00 -2.16
C GLU A 125 6.38 8.41 -2.27
N ILE A 126 5.06 8.51 -2.48
CA ILE A 126 4.31 9.78 -2.50
C ILE A 126 4.49 10.52 -1.17
N LEU A 127 4.21 9.85 -0.04
CA LEU A 127 4.32 10.49 1.28
C LEU A 127 5.78 10.83 1.62
N THR A 128 6.74 9.99 1.23
CA THR A 128 8.17 10.29 1.41
C THR A 128 8.57 11.54 0.63
N PHE A 129 8.10 11.69 -0.61
CA PHE A 129 8.33 12.86 -1.43
C PHE A 129 7.74 14.13 -0.79
N LEU A 130 6.48 14.08 -0.37
CA LEU A 130 5.79 15.22 0.26
C LEU A 130 6.42 15.64 1.60
N ILE A 131 6.81 14.66 2.44
CA ILE A 131 7.55 14.92 3.68
C ILE A 131 8.91 15.56 3.36
N GLY A 132 9.62 15.06 2.36
CA GLY A 132 10.89 15.63 1.90
C GLY A 132 10.73 17.08 1.41
N ALA A 133 9.68 17.38 0.66
CA ALA A 133 9.37 18.73 0.21
C ALA A 133 9.13 19.67 1.40
N CYS A 134 8.39 19.25 2.42
CA CYS A 134 8.16 20.03 3.64
C CYS A 134 9.44 20.24 4.48
N LYS A 135 10.36 19.26 4.48
CA LYS A 135 11.68 19.40 5.14
C LYS A 135 12.56 20.44 4.45
N ASN A 136 12.51 20.49 3.12
CA ASN A 136 13.32 21.42 2.33
C ASN A 136 12.72 22.82 2.27
N ASP A 137 11.39 22.92 2.19
CA ASP A 137 10.63 24.18 2.15
C ASP A 137 9.41 24.05 3.06
N SER A 138 9.55 24.52 4.29
CA SER A 138 8.51 24.42 5.33
C SER A 138 7.36 25.43 5.18
N LYS A 139 7.11 25.96 3.97
CA LYS A 139 5.92 26.80 3.71
C LYS A 139 4.63 26.06 4.05
N ARG A 140 3.66 26.82 4.55
CA ARG A 140 2.33 26.32 4.92
C ARG A 140 1.64 25.58 3.78
N GLU A 141 1.77 26.05 2.54
CA GLU A 141 1.19 25.40 1.36
C GLU A 141 1.65 23.94 1.19
N ASN A 142 2.94 23.65 1.40
CA ASN A 142 3.47 22.29 1.32
C ASN A 142 2.96 21.41 2.46
N ILE A 143 2.87 21.98 3.67
CA ILE A 143 2.37 21.29 4.86
C ILE A 143 0.89 20.94 4.67
N ASP A 144 0.09 21.88 4.21
CA ASP A 144 -1.34 21.70 3.95
C ASP A 144 -1.57 20.70 2.79
N LEU A 145 -0.70 20.69 1.76
CA LEU A 145 -0.73 19.66 0.71
C LEU A 145 -0.45 18.26 1.27
N LEU A 146 0.55 18.11 2.14
CA LEU A 146 0.83 16.84 2.81
C LEU A 146 -0.36 16.41 3.69
N TYR A 147 -0.92 17.32 4.49
CA TYR A 147 -2.09 17.05 5.32
C TYR A 147 -3.30 16.59 4.49
N ASN A 148 -3.58 17.28 3.38
CA ASN A 148 -4.66 16.92 2.46
C ASN A 148 -4.43 15.55 1.80
N SER A 149 -3.18 15.23 1.43
CA SER A 149 -2.84 13.92 0.88
C SER A 149 -3.07 12.81 1.90
N VAL A 150 -2.61 12.99 3.15
CA VAL A 150 -2.77 12.00 4.22
C VAL A 150 -4.25 11.79 4.57
N THR A 151 -5.00 12.87 4.76
CA THR A 151 -6.42 12.77 5.16
C THR A 151 -7.32 12.20 4.07
N SER A 152 -7.14 12.62 2.81
CA SER A 152 -7.96 12.11 1.69
C SER A 152 -7.72 10.63 1.36
N GLN A 153 -6.53 10.11 1.69
CA GLN A 153 -6.11 8.75 1.33
C GLN A 153 -6.04 7.80 2.53
N SER A 154 -6.30 8.29 3.75
CA SER A 154 -6.16 7.54 5.00
C SER A 154 -6.89 6.18 4.95
N THR A 155 -8.18 6.19 4.61
CA THR A 155 -8.97 4.96 4.49
C THR A 155 -8.35 3.99 3.50
N GLN A 156 -7.94 4.46 2.31
CA GLN A 156 -7.38 3.61 1.27
C GLN A 156 -6.03 2.99 1.71
N ILE A 157 -5.16 3.78 2.34
CA ILE A 157 -3.84 3.31 2.81
C ILE A 157 -3.99 2.30 3.96
N GLN A 158 -5.00 2.46 4.83
CA GLN A 158 -5.29 1.53 5.92
C GLN A 158 -5.71 0.12 5.44
N GLU A 159 -6.07 -0.07 4.17
CA GLU A 159 -6.29 -1.42 3.60
C GLU A 159 -5.02 -2.29 3.63
N HIS A 160 -3.84 -1.66 3.78
CA HIS A 160 -2.58 -2.38 4.03
C HIS A 160 -2.34 -2.71 5.52
N LYS A 161 -3.39 -2.68 6.34
CA LYS A 161 -3.38 -3.03 7.76
C LYS A 161 -2.23 -2.33 8.52
N THR A 162 -1.39 -3.09 9.24
CA THR A 162 -0.28 -2.56 10.06
C THR A 162 0.67 -1.67 9.29
N PRO A 163 1.28 -2.09 8.15
CA PRO A 163 2.12 -1.19 7.34
C PRO A 163 1.44 0.11 6.92
N GLY A 164 0.17 0.05 6.52
CA GLY A 164 -0.61 1.23 6.13
C GLY A 164 -0.79 2.21 7.29
N CYS A 165 -1.17 1.70 8.46
CA CYS A 165 -1.32 2.50 9.67
C CYS A 165 0.01 3.12 10.12
N LEU A 166 1.13 2.37 10.07
CA LEU A 166 2.45 2.89 10.40
C LEU A 166 2.92 3.98 9.43
N LEU A 167 2.61 3.83 8.13
CA LEU A 167 2.90 4.85 7.12
C LEU A 167 2.16 6.16 7.41
N LEU A 168 0.87 6.09 7.74
CA LEU A 168 0.07 7.26 8.13
C LEU A 168 0.56 7.87 9.45
N ALA A 169 0.84 7.05 10.46
CA ALA A 169 1.39 7.50 11.74
C ALA A 169 2.68 8.28 11.56
N ASN A 170 3.60 7.77 10.73
CA ASN A 170 4.85 8.45 10.42
C ASN A 170 4.61 9.79 9.70
N ALA A 171 3.67 9.86 8.76
CA ALA A 171 3.32 11.12 8.09
C ALA A 171 2.71 12.15 9.07
N TYR A 172 1.77 11.73 9.93
CA TYR A 172 1.20 12.58 10.97
C TYR A 172 2.24 13.05 12.00
N PHE A 173 3.19 12.19 12.37
CA PHE A 173 4.30 12.58 13.24
C PHE A 173 5.15 13.71 12.62
N TYR A 174 5.47 13.62 11.32
CA TYR A 174 6.17 14.70 10.63
C TYR A 174 5.32 15.97 10.51
N LEU A 175 4.03 15.85 10.18
CA LEU A 175 3.08 16.97 10.13
C LEU A 175 3.02 17.71 11.48
N ALA A 176 2.93 16.99 12.58
CA ALA A 176 2.93 17.56 13.92
C ALA A 176 4.16 18.44 14.16
N GLY A 177 5.35 17.94 13.78
CA GLY A 177 6.60 18.69 13.86
C GLY A 177 6.68 19.87 12.89
N PHE A 178 6.10 19.79 11.70
CA PHE A 178 6.03 20.92 10.76
C PHE A 178 5.13 22.04 11.29
N TYR A 179 3.92 21.69 11.78
CA TYR A 179 3.00 22.66 12.39
C TYR A 179 3.59 23.30 13.64
N GLN A 180 4.28 22.53 14.48
CA GLN A 180 4.96 23.06 15.67
C GLN A 180 6.01 24.11 15.32
N ARG A 181 6.79 23.91 14.25
CA ARG A 181 7.79 24.88 13.78
C ARG A 181 7.18 26.18 13.23
N GLN A 182 5.91 26.16 12.86
CA GLN A 182 5.15 27.33 12.41
C GLN A 182 4.34 27.98 13.56
N ASP A 183 4.55 27.56 14.80
CA ASP A 183 3.77 27.96 15.99
C ASP A 183 2.26 27.65 15.88
N LEU A 184 1.89 26.72 14.99
CA LEU A 184 0.53 26.22 14.79
C LEU A 184 0.26 25.07 15.78
N LYS A 185 0.13 25.43 17.06
CA LYS A 185 0.05 24.46 18.16
C LYS A 185 -1.18 23.57 18.11
N ALA A 186 -2.34 24.10 17.72
CA ALA A 186 -3.57 23.31 17.66
C ALA A 186 -3.46 22.21 16.60
N GLU A 187 -3.02 22.57 15.39
CA GLU A 187 -2.80 21.65 14.27
C GLU A 187 -1.72 20.61 14.59
N SER A 188 -0.66 21.03 15.28
CA SER A 188 0.38 20.11 15.76
C SER A 188 -0.18 19.07 16.74
N ILE A 189 -0.98 19.49 17.73
CA ILE A 189 -1.63 18.60 18.69
C ILE A 189 -2.57 17.64 17.99
N GLU A 190 -3.41 18.11 17.07
CA GLU A 190 -4.32 17.23 16.31
C GLU A 190 -3.54 16.19 15.50
N CYS A 191 -2.44 16.57 14.84
CA CYS A 191 -1.60 15.59 14.13
C CYS A 191 -0.95 14.57 15.08
N TYR A 192 -0.55 14.96 16.30
CA TYR A 192 -0.07 13.98 17.29
C TYR A 192 -1.18 13.02 17.74
N LYS A 193 -2.43 13.48 17.85
CA LYS A 193 -3.58 12.61 18.19
C LYS A 193 -3.83 11.59 17.08
N GLU A 194 -3.87 12.03 15.83
CA GLU A 194 -4.01 11.15 14.66
C GLU A 194 -2.85 10.15 14.57
N CYS A 195 -1.61 10.61 14.78
CA CYS A 195 -0.45 9.72 14.87
C CYS A 195 -0.65 8.63 15.94
N TRP A 196 -1.12 8.99 17.13
CA TRP A 196 -1.36 8.04 18.21
C TRP A 196 -2.46 7.03 17.87
N GLU A 197 -3.53 7.48 17.22
CA GLU A 197 -4.61 6.61 16.76
C GLU A 197 -4.10 5.56 15.79
N GLN A 198 -3.34 5.98 14.77
CA GLN A 198 -2.79 5.09 13.76
C GLN A 198 -1.75 4.12 14.36
N LEU A 199 -0.92 4.56 15.30
CA LEU A 199 0.00 3.66 16.02
C LEU A 199 -0.75 2.60 16.83
N HIS A 200 -1.85 2.97 17.48
CA HIS A 200 -2.65 2.00 18.22
C HIS A 200 -3.38 1.02 17.31
N LEU A 201 -3.95 1.52 16.20
CA LEU A 201 -4.59 0.67 15.19
C LEU A 201 -3.59 -0.31 14.56
N ALA A 202 -2.37 0.14 14.26
CA ALA A 202 -1.28 -0.72 13.80
C ALA A 202 -0.98 -1.84 14.81
N GLN A 203 -0.93 -1.51 16.11
CA GLN A 203 -0.71 -2.50 17.16
C GLN A 203 -1.84 -3.54 17.26
N LEU A 204 -3.09 -3.12 17.08
CA LEU A 204 -4.25 -4.03 17.10
C LEU A 204 -4.27 -4.98 15.90
N LEU A 205 -3.68 -4.56 14.77
CA LEU A 205 -3.66 -5.32 13.52
C LEU A 205 -2.41 -6.18 13.33
N GLU A 206 -1.38 -6.02 14.17
CA GLU A 206 -0.03 -6.55 13.96
C GLU A 206 -0.05 -8.08 13.76
N THR A 207 -0.76 -8.80 14.62
CA THR A 207 -0.88 -10.27 14.58
C THR A 207 -1.48 -10.81 13.29
N ASP A 208 -2.34 -10.02 12.63
CA ASP A 208 -3.06 -10.37 11.41
C ASP A 208 -2.45 -9.73 10.15
N SER A 209 -1.27 -9.11 10.30
CA SER A 209 -0.57 -8.36 9.25
C SER A 209 0.78 -8.95 8.88
N GLU A 210 1.12 -10.17 9.31
CA GLU A 210 2.43 -10.78 9.05
C GLU A 210 2.78 -10.85 7.55
N ARG A 211 1.79 -11.12 6.69
CA ARG A 211 1.99 -11.16 5.23
C ARG A 211 2.21 -9.76 4.66
N GLU A 212 1.42 -8.78 5.10
CA GLU A 212 1.57 -7.38 4.70
C GLU A 212 2.90 -6.80 5.18
N ILE A 213 3.33 -7.07 6.41
CA ILE A 213 4.62 -6.65 6.97
C ILE A 213 5.77 -7.27 6.17
N HIS A 214 5.70 -8.56 5.88
CA HIS A 214 6.69 -9.26 5.05
C HIS A 214 6.80 -8.61 3.66
N ASN A 215 5.67 -8.34 3.01
CA ASN A 215 5.64 -7.74 1.68
C ASN A 215 6.14 -6.28 1.70
N ALA A 216 5.51 -5.43 2.52
CA ALA A 216 5.75 -3.99 2.60
C ALA A 216 7.21 -3.63 2.87
N TYR A 217 7.88 -4.40 3.72
CA TYR A 217 9.26 -4.13 4.14
C TYR A 217 10.25 -5.17 3.66
N PHE A 218 9.87 -5.99 2.67
CA PHE A 218 10.73 -7.00 2.07
C PHE A 218 11.43 -7.91 3.10
N SER A 219 10.67 -8.40 4.08
CA SER A 219 11.14 -9.22 5.21
C SER A 219 12.16 -8.57 6.15
N LYS A 220 12.29 -7.23 6.15
CA LYS A 220 13.24 -6.51 7.03
C LYS A 220 12.65 -6.07 8.37
N GLY A 221 11.43 -6.53 8.69
CA GLY A 221 10.72 -6.11 9.89
C GLY A 221 10.26 -4.65 9.84
N LEU A 222 9.91 -4.11 11.00
CA LEU A 222 9.28 -2.79 11.12
C LEU A 222 10.28 -1.62 11.20
N ALA A 223 11.59 -1.87 11.27
CA ALA A 223 12.59 -0.82 11.44
C ALA A 223 12.47 0.33 10.41
N THR A 224 12.08 0.04 9.17
CA THR A 224 11.96 1.06 8.11
C THR A 224 10.59 1.76 8.07
N SER A 225 9.65 1.39 8.95
CA SER A 225 8.30 1.95 8.99
C SER A 225 8.21 3.30 9.69
N ASN A 226 9.23 3.65 10.49
CA ASN A 226 9.19 4.77 11.42
C ASN A 226 10.52 5.54 11.43
N ALA A 227 10.46 6.80 11.87
CA ALA A 227 11.62 7.69 11.93
C ALA A 227 12.70 7.26 12.95
N PHE A 228 12.41 6.31 13.85
CA PHE A 228 13.30 5.92 14.94
C PHE A 228 14.11 4.64 14.65
N GLY A 229 13.80 3.93 13.58
CA GLY A 229 14.48 2.67 13.27
C GLY A 229 14.08 1.50 14.18
N LEU A 230 12.93 1.59 14.86
CA LEU A 230 12.51 0.62 15.89
C LEU A 230 11.65 -0.51 15.30
N ASN A 231 11.76 -1.70 15.89
CA ASN A 231 11.01 -2.89 15.44
C ASN A 231 9.74 -3.17 16.26
N SER A 232 9.53 -2.50 17.40
CA SER A 232 8.35 -2.69 18.23
C SER A 232 7.44 -1.46 18.17
N ILE A 233 6.14 -1.66 17.86
CA ILE A 233 5.14 -0.59 17.88
C ILE A 233 5.02 0.02 19.28
N SER A 234 5.20 -0.78 20.35
CA SER A 234 5.21 -0.28 21.72
C SER A 234 6.37 0.70 21.98
N GLU A 235 7.57 0.39 21.48
CA GLU A 235 8.73 1.28 21.59
C GLU A 235 8.55 2.55 20.74
N ILE A 236 7.95 2.43 19.56
CA ILE A 236 7.60 3.59 18.71
C ILE A 236 6.60 4.51 19.45
N LYS A 237 5.57 3.94 20.10
CA LYS A 237 4.62 4.71 20.93
C LYS A 237 5.33 5.40 22.09
N ALA A 238 6.26 4.74 22.77
CA ALA A 238 7.04 5.34 23.86
C ALA A 238 7.84 6.56 23.37
N ARG A 239 8.58 6.43 22.26
CA ARG A 239 9.35 7.55 21.66
C ARG A 239 8.46 8.66 21.12
N CYS A 240 7.32 8.34 20.52
CA CYS A 240 6.34 9.34 20.10
C CYS A 240 5.84 10.16 21.29
N LEU A 241 5.51 9.51 22.42
CA LEU A 241 5.04 10.18 23.63
C LEU A 241 6.11 11.09 24.26
N GLU A 242 7.37 10.65 24.28
CA GLU A 242 8.49 11.46 24.78
C GLU A 242 8.61 12.80 24.02
N LEU A 243 8.38 12.78 22.70
CA LEU A 243 8.48 13.97 21.84
C LEU A 243 7.19 14.80 21.80
N ALA A 244 6.03 14.16 21.90
CA ALA A 244 4.74 14.85 21.95
C ALA A 244 4.50 15.57 23.28
N SER A 245 5.12 15.11 24.39
CA SER A 245 5.03 15.72 25.73
C SER A 245 3.58 16.03 26.13
N GLU A 246 3.25 17.29 26.43
CA GLU A 246 1.92 17.73 26.86
C GLU A 246 0.85 17.67 25.76
N ALA A 247 1.20 17.40 24.50
CA ALA A 247 0.21 17.24 23.43
C ALA A 247 -0.66 15.97 23.61
N LEU A 248 -0.13 14.95 24.30
CA LEU A 248 -0.79 13.65 24.48
C LEU A 248 -0.89 13.22 25.96
N PRO A 249 -1.62 13.98 26.81
CA PRO A 249 -1.84 13.58 28.19
C PRO A 249 -2.65 12.28 28.25
N TYR A 250 -2.51 11.53 29.34
CA TYR A 250 -3.11 10.20 29.48
C TYR A 250 -4.62 10.14 29.15
N PRO A 251 -5.48 11.07 29.63
CA PRO A 251 -6.91 11.04 29.30
C PRO A 251 -7.19 11.14 27.80
N VAL A 252 -6.40 11.93 27.07
CA VAL A 252 -6.53 12.09 25.61
C VAL A 252 -6.13 10.80 24.91
N ARG A 253 -4.99 10.21 25.29
CA ARG A 253 -4.53 8.93 24.74
C ARG A 253 -5.54 7.82 24.95
N ASN A 254 -6.14 7.72 26.13
CA ASN A 254 -7.14 6.70 26.45
C ASN A 254 -8.38 6.78 25.55
N VAL A 255 -8.87 8.00 25.28
CA VAL A 255 -10.02 8.21 24.36
C VAL A 255 -9.67 7.80 22.93
N ILE A 256 -8.47 8.19 22.46
CA ILE A 256 -7.99 7.85 21.12
C ILE A 256 -7.83 6.34 20.95
N GLU A 257 -7.26 5.67 21.95
CA GLU A 257 -7.10 4.22 21.95
C GLU A 257 -8.45 3.51 21.90
N ALA A 258 -9.46 4.00 22.64
CA ALA A 258 -10.82 3.48 22.56
C ALA A 258 -11.46 3.70 21.17
N ASN A 259 -11.16 4.80 20.47
CA ASN A 259 -11.64 5.02 19.10
C ASN A 259 -10.97 4.06 18.10
N ALA A 260 -9.66 3.88 18.19
CA ALA A 260 -8.94 2.90 17.36
C ALA A 260 -9.48 1.47 17.57
N VAL A 261 -9.85 1.09 18.80
CA VAL A 261 -10.54 -0.19 19.07
C VAL A 261 -11.88 -0.26 18.34
N LYS A 262 -12.71 0.79 18.38
CA LYS A 262 -13.99 0.81 17.64
C LYS A 262 -13.77 0.69 16.12
N THR A 263 -12.76 1.36 15.58
CA THR A 263 -12.38 1.26 14.16
C THR A 263 -11.95 -0.16 13.81
N PHE A 264 -11.11 -0.77 14.64
CA PHE A 264 -10.70 -2.18 14.52
C PHE A 264 -11.92 -3.11 14.46
N GLU A 265 -12.83 -2.98 15.43
CA GLU A 265 -14.00 -3.85 15.53
C GLU A 265 -15.01 -3.68 14.40
N SER A 266 -15.24 -2.44 13.95
CA SER A 266 -16.23 -2.16 12.91
C SER A 266 -15.74 -2.48 11.50
N ARG A 267 -14.44 -2.31 11.22
CA ARG A 267 -13.90 -2.39 9.86
C ARG A 267 -13.08 -3.65 9.60
N PHE A 268 -12.29 -4.11 10.56
CA PHE A 268 -11.29 -5.15 10.31
C PHE A 268 -11.66 -6.52 10.91
N LYS A 269 -12.48 -6.56 11.96
CA LYS A 269 -12.85 -7.82 12.65
C LYS A 269 -13.60 -8.82 11.76
N ASN A 270 -14.45 -8.34 10.85
CA ASN A 270 -15.22 -9.23 9.97
C ASN A 270 -14.39 -9.79 8.81
N SER A 271 -13.46 -9.00 8.25
CA SER A 271 -12.57 -9.46 7.16
C SER A 271 -11.58 -10.52 7.66
N MET A 272 -11.20 -10.48 8.93
CA MET A 272 -10.36 -11.50 9.58
C MET A 272 -11.01 -12.90 9.63
N SER A 273 -12.34 -12.98 9.76
CA SER A 273 -13.06 -14.27 9.86
C SER A 273 -13.09 -15.10 8.57
N MET A 274 -12.84 -14.46 7.41
CA MET A 274 -12.91 -15.09 6.09
C MET A 274 -11.54 -15.60 5.60
N ALA A 275 -10.44 -14.96 6.00
CA ALA A 275 -9.08 -15.32 5.59
C ALA A 275 -8.68 -16.76 6.02
N GLY A 276 -9.12 -17.21 7.19
CA GLY A 276 -8.81 -18.55 7.71
C GLY A 276 -9.49 -19.71 6.98
N LYS A 277 -10.42 -19.46 6.04
CA LYS A 277 -11.08 -20.53 5.26
C LYS A 277 -10.35 -20.88 3.97
N GLU A 278 -9.62 -19.94 3.36
CA GLU A 278 -8.79 -20.22 2.18
C GLU A 278 -7.50 -20.99 2.54
N ASP A 279 -7.08 -20.92 3.81
CA ASP A 279 -5.91 -21.61 4.35
C ASP A 279 -6.03 -23.15 4.36
N GLU A 280 -7.25 -23.73 4.34
CA GLU A 280 -7.46 -25.19 4.28
C GLU A 280 -7.32 -25.76 2.85
N GLU A 281 -7.56 -24.96 1.81
CA GLU A 281 -7.50 -25.42 0.42
C GLU A 281 -6.09 -25.33 -0.20
N GLU A 282 -5.25 -24.37 0.21
CA GLU A 282 -3.88 -24.23 -0.31
C GLU A 282 -2.88 -25.24 0.29
N ASN A 283 -3.19 -25.88 1.44
CA ASN A 283 -2.30 -26.84 2.14
C ASN A 283 -2.55 -28.33 1.82
N MET A 284 -3.44 -28.67 0.89
CA MET A 284 -3.60 -30.07 0.48
C MET A 284 -2.45 -30.52 -0.44
N PRO A 285 -1.70 -31.59 -0.10
CA PRO A 285 -0.68 -32.14 -0.98
C PRO A 285 -1.38 -32.72 -2.22
N ARG A 286 -1.18 -32.09 -3.38
CA ARG A 286 -1.69 -32.60 -4.65
C ARG A 286 -0.98 -33.93 -4.97
N PRO A 287 -1.72 -34.99 -5.37
CA PRO A 287 -1.12 -36.27 -5.68
C PRO A 287 -0.16 -36.12 -6.86
N THR A 288 1.07 -36.61 -6.67
CA THR A 288 2.06 -36.74 -7.74
C THR A 288 1.56 -37.79 -8.72
N ILE A 289 1.12 -37.36 -9.90
CA ILE A 289 0.87 -38.27 -11.03
C ILE A 289 2.23 -38.49 -11.68
N LEU A 290 2.76 -39.71 -11.52
CA LEU A 290 3.89 -40.26 -12.28
C LEU A 290 3.45 -40.64 -13.70
#